data_AF-K4QWB4-F1
#
_entry.id   AF-K4QWB4-F1
#
_cell.length_a   1.000
_cell.length_b   1.000
_cell.length_c   1.000
_cell.angle_alpha   90.00
_cell.angle_beta   90.00
_cell.angle_gamma   90.00
#
_symmetry.space_group_name_H-M   'P 1'
#
loop_
_entity.id
_entity.type
_entity.pdbx_description
1 polymer ?
#
loop_
_entity_poly.entity_id
_entity_poly.type
_entity_poly.pdbx_seq_one_letter_code
_entity_poly.pdbx_strand_id
1 'polypeptide(L)'
;MRAVTRTLVGAGTAVGIAVGSLAAAGTGAAATAQDTKPAVAAESVAPLAVNNLGLSKAQAKNLQRVLHRDWGYPGPIDGLLGTQSWQAMQRYLKKHWQYRGPIDGIVGSGTVKGLQRMLKQHYGYRGAIDDIAGPQTKAAFKRFANDHG
;
A
#
# COMPACT_ATOMS: atom_id res chain seq x y z
N MET A 1 -19.92 30.98 16.14
CA MET A 1 -21.21 30.36 16.52
C MET A 1 -21.62 29.47 15.35
N ARG A 2 -21.72 28.14 15.43
CA ARG A 2 -22.33 27.30 16.46
C ARG A 2 -21.47 26.03 16.69
N ALA A 3 -21.23 25.72 17.96
CA ALA A 3 -20.79 24.40 18.40
C ALA A 3 -22.03 23.50 18.50
N VAL A 4 -21.90 22.22 18.15
CA VAL A 4 -22.86 21.19 18.58
C VAL A 4 -22.09 19.90 18.93
N THR A 5 -22.01 19.70 20.24
CA THR A 5 -21.65 18.50 21.00
C THR A 5 -22.71 17.40 20.83
N ARG A 6 -22.32 16.13 20.76
CA ARG A 6 -23.14 14.97 21.20
C ARG A 6 -22.28 13.70 21.26
N THR A 7 -21.75 13.34 22.45
CA THR A 7 -22.29 12.39 23.46
C THR A 7 -22.10 10.90 23.10
N LEU A 8 -21.18 10.26 23.84
CA LEU A 8 -21.03 8.80 23.99
C LEU A 8 -22.29 8.17 24.60
N VAL A 9 -22.66 6.97 24.14
CA VAL A 9 -23.29 5.92 24.96
C VAL A 9 -22.83 4.55 24.42
N GLY A 10 -22.29 3.71 25.29
CA GLY A 10 -22.04 2.29 25.02
C GLY A 10 -23.18 1.41 25.54
N ALA A 11 -23.25 0.17 25.03
CA ALA A 11 -23.90 -0.96 25.71
C ALA A 11 -23.44 -2.25 25.02
N GLY A 12 -22.83 -3.15 25.80
CA GLY A 12 -22.47 -4.49 25.38
C GLY A 12 -23.60 -5.48 25.64
N THR A 13 -23.64 -6.53 24.83
CA THR A 13 -24.29 -7.82 25.14
C THR A 13 -23.54 -8.93 24.39
N ALA A 14 -22.71 -9.68 25.12
CA ALA A 14 -22.15 -10.94 24.65
C ALA A 14 -22.86 -12.08 25.39
N VAL A 15 -23.55 -12.93 24.63
CA VAL A 15 -24.17 -14.17 25.09
C VAL A 15 -23.59 -15.30 24.22
N GLY A 16 -22.93 -16.26 24.85
CA GLY A 16 -22.47 -17.49 24.22
C GLY A 16 -22.18 -18.52 25.31
N ILE A 17 -23.11 -19.45 25.45
CA ILE A 17 -23.28 -20.36 26.60
C ILE A 17 -22.23 -21.48 26.60
N ALA A 18 -21.73 -21.76 27.81
CA ALA A 18 -20.82 -22.84 28.15
C ALA A 18 -21.50 -24.21 28.16
N VAL A 19 -20.83 -25.21 27.59
CA VAL A 19 -21.06 -26.64 27.88
C VAL A 19 -19.69 -27.32 27.93
N GLY A 20 -19.31 -27.83 29.11
CA GLY A 20 -18.04 -28.54 29.28
C GLY A 20 -17.83 -28.91 30.74
N SER A 21 -18.10 -30.18 31.05
CA SER A 21 -18.23 -30.75 32.39
C SER A 21 -16.94 -30.72 33.22
N LEU A 22 -17.13 -30.47 34.52
CA LEU A 22 -16.15 -30.43 35.60
C LEU A 22 -15.74 -31.85 36.04
N ALA A 23 -14.43 -32.18 36.04
CA ALA A 23 -13.88 -33.27 36.84
C ALA A 23 -12.35 -33.19 37.01
N ALA A 24 -11.91 -33.57 38.22
CA ALA A 24 -10.58 -33.95 38.66
C ALA A 24 -9.62 -32.85 39.19
N ALA A 25 -9.42 -32.92 40.51
CA ALA A 25 -8.43 -32.22 41.31
C ALA A 25 -7.00 -32.72 41.01
N GLY A 26 -6.04 -31.80 41.08
CA GLY A 26 -4.62 -32.12 41.10
C GLY A 26 -3.84 -30.96 41.73
N THR A 27 -3.29 -31.18 42.93
CA THR A 27 -2.31 -30.30 43.58
C THR A 27 -0.97 -30.43 42.87
N GLY A 28 -0.37 -29.32 42.42
CA GLY A 28 1.03 -29.36 41.99
C GLY A 28 1.51 -28.18 41.16
N ALA A 29 2.48 -27.47 41.74
CA ALA A 29 3.54 -26.69 41.11
C ALA A 29 3.19 -25.38 40.38
N ALA A 30 3.76 -24.29 40.93
CA ALA A 30 3.96 -23.02 40.27
C ALA A 30 4.67 -23.20 38.91
N ALA A 31 4.07 -22.66 37.86
CA ALA A 31 4.71 -22.48 36.56
C ALA A 31 4.57 -21.02 36.15
N THR A 32 5.72 -20.42 35.89
CA THR A 32 5.98 -19.04 35.48
C THR A 32 4.96 -18.49 34.48
N ALA A 33 4.50 -17.27 34.75
CA ALA A 33 3.80 -16.44 33.76
C ALA A 33 4.67 -16.33 32.50
N GLN A 34 4.23 -16.99 31.42
CA GLN A 34 4.81 -16.77 30.11
C GLN A 34 4.28 -15.44 29.61
N ASP A 35 5.10 -14.40 29.79
CA ASP A 35 5.11 -13.22 28.95
C ASP A 35 5.27 -13.68 27.49
N THR A 36 4.15 -13.95 26.84
CA THR A 36 4.10 -14.15 25.40
C THR A 36 4.33 -12.79 24.77
N LYS A 37 5.60 -12.43 24.58
CA LYS A 37 6.04 -11.49 23.54
C LYS A 37 5.19 -11.80 22.29
N PRO A 38 4.51 -10.82 21.68
CA PRO A 38 3.88 -11.07 20.40
C PRO A 38 5.01 -11.40 19.43
N ALA A 39 5.18 -12.70 19.17
CA ALA A 39 5.99 -13.20 18.10
C ALA A 39 5.41 -12.57 16.84
N VAL A 40 6.26 -11.77 16.19
CA VAL A 40 6.20 -11.26 14.83
C VAL A 40 4.90 -11.67 14.17
N ALA A 41 3.96 -10.72 14.10
CA ALA A 41 2.83 -10.83 13.21
C ALA A 41 3.37 -11.40 11.89
N ALA A 42 3.00 -12.64 11.58
CA ALA A 42 3.01 -13.09 10.22
C ALA A 42 2.10 -12.08 9.53
N GLU A 43 2.72 -11.07 8.93
CA GLU A 43 2.05 -10.13 8.04
C GLU A 43 1.36 -11.05 7.06
N SER A 44 0.05 -11.21 7.28
CA SER A 44 -0.86 -11.84 6.35
C SER A 44 -0.39 -11.39 4.99
N VAL A 45 -0.01 -12.35 4.14
CA VAL A 45 0.39 -12.09 2.76
C VAL A 45 -0.78 -11.35 2.14
N ALA A 46 -0.75 -10.04 2.27
CA ALA A 46 -1.77 -9.17 1.76
C ALA A 46 -1.69 -9.45 0.27
N PRO A 47 -2.81 -9.81 -0.38
CA PRO A 47 -2.79 -10.07 -1.81
C PRO A 47 -2.04 -8.90 -2.43
N LEU A 48 -0.89 -9.17 -3.09
CA LEU A 48 -0.04 -8.13 -3.65
C LEU A 48 -0.96 -7.17 -4.40
N ALA A 49 -1.12 -5.96 -3.86
CA ALA A 49 -2.12 -5.04 -4.37
C ALA A 49 -1.61 -4.55 -5.72
N VAL A 50 -1.97 -5.25 -6.79
CA VAL A 50 -1.62 -4.87 -8.14
C VAL A 50 -2.39 -3.59 -8.47
N ASN A 51 -1.64 -2.52 -8.72
CA ASN A 51 -2.20 -1.25 -9.13
C ASN A 51 -1.48 -0.72 -10.37
N ASN A 52 -2.04 -1.01 -11.54
CA ASN A 52 -1.49 -0.52 -12.81
C ASN A 52 -1.81 0.95 -13.10
N LEU A 53 -2.62 1.64 -12.29
CA LEU A 53 -3.14 2.98 -12.57
C LEU A 53 -3.65 3.14 -14.02
N GLY A 54 -4.33 2.12 -14.53
CA GLY A 54 -4.93 2.12 -15.87
C GLY A 54 -3.97 1.77 -17.02
N LEU A 55 -2.72 1.39 -16.76
CA LEU A 55 -1.85 0.80 -17.78
C LEU A 55 -2.35 -0.58 -18.21
N SER A 56 -2.26 -0.88 -19.50
CA SER A 56 -2.35 -2.27 -19.99
C SER A 56 -1.15 -3.09 -19.52
N LYS A 57 -1.23 -4.42 -19.62
CA LYS A 57 -0.10 -5.31 -19.28
C LYS A 57 1.16 -4.97 -20.07
N ALA A 58 1.04 -4.71 -21.37
CA ALA A 58 2.18 -4.35 -22.22
C ALA A 58 2.86 -3.06 -21.73
N GLN A 59 2.07 -2.02 -21.45
CA GLN A 59 2.57 -0.75 -20.92
C GLN A 59 3.21 -0.91 -19.54
N ALA A 60 2.60 -1.70 -18.65
CA ALA A 60 3.17 -1.99 -17.35
C ALA A 60 4.51 -2.74 -17.45
N LYS A 61 4.67 -3.65 -18.43
CA LYS A 61 5.95 -4.33 -18.69
C LYS A 61 7.04 -3.36 -19.13
N ASN A 62 6.71 -2.36 -19.95
CA ASN A 62 7.65 -1.31 -20.35
C ASN A 62 8.19 -0.58 -19.11
N LEU A 63 7.28 -0.16 -18.23
CA LEU A 63 7.66 0.47 -16.97
C LEU A 63 8.51 -0.46 -16.09
N GLN A 64 8.13 -1.72 -15.94
CA GLN A 64 8.91 -2.70 -15.18
C GLN A 64 10.34 -2.86 -15.73
N ARG A 65 10.55 -2.84 -17.05
CA ARG A 65 11.90 -2.89 -17.64
C ARG A 65 12.76 -1.71 -17.21
N VAL A 66 12.22 -0.49 -17.24
CA VAL A 66 12.94 0.71 -16.79
C VAL A 66 13.24 0.65 -15.30
N LEU A 67 12.25 0.25 -14.51
CA LEU A 67 12.42 0.12 -13.07
C LEU A 67 13.44 -0.96 -12.70
N HIS A 68 13.53 -2.03 -13.50
CA HIS A 68 14.53 -3.08 -13.34
C HIS A 68 15.94 -2.55 -13.64
N ARG A 69 16.09 -1.84 -14.77
CA ARG A 69 17.37 -1.29 -15.23
C ARG A 69 17.93 -0.22 -14.29
N ASP A 70 17.10 0.72 -13.86
CA ASP A 70 17.59 1.98 -13.26
C ASP A 70 17.22 2.15 -11.77
N TRP A 71 16.23 1.40 -11.29
CA TRP A 71 15.60 1.65 -9.98
C TRP A 71 15.53 0.43 -9.07
N GLY A 72 16.26 -0.64 -9.42
CA GLY A 72 16.41 -1.84 -8.61
C GLY A 72 15.10 -2.57 -8.35
N TYR A 73 14.22 -2.68 -9.35
CA TYR A 73 13.04 -3.54 -9.27
C TYR A 73 13.46 -5.03 -9.35
N PRO A 74 13.26 -5.85 -8.31
CA PRO A 74 13.72 -7.24 -8.31
C PRO A 74 12.68 -8.24 -8.88
N GLY A 75 11.47 -7.78 -9.16
CA GLY A 75 10.35 -8.64 -9.55
C GLY A 75 10.32 -8.98 -11.05
N PRO A 76 9.43 -9.88 -11.46
CA PRO A 76 9.29 -10.30 -12.85
C PRO A 76 8.69 -9.21 -13.74
N ILE A 77 9.01 -9.23 -15.04
CA ILE A 77 8.38 -8.35 -16.04
C ILE A 77 7.07 -8.99 -16.54
N ASP A 78 6.05 -8.97 -15.70
CA ASP A 78 4.76 -9.64 -15.90
C ASP A 78 3.60 -8.70 -16.30
N GLY A 79 3.80 -7.39 -16.22
CA GLY A 79 2.80 -6.36 -16.49
C GLY A 79 1.83 -6.12 -15.34
N LEU A 80 2.16 -6.59 -14.14
CA LEU A 80 1.40 -6.40 -12.90
C LEU A 80 2.23 -5.52 -11.96
N LEU A 81 1.84 -4.25 -11.83
CA LEU A 81 2.51 -3.31 -10.94
C LEU A 81 2.12 -3.58 -9.49
N GLY A 82 2.81 -4.53 -8.87
CA GLY A 82 2.70 -4.86 -7.44
C GLY A 82 3.63 -4.03 -6.56
N THR A 83 3.73 -4.43 -5.29
CA THR A 83 4.51 -3.75 -4.24
C THR A 83 5.94 -3.43 -4.68
N GLN A 84 6.66 -4.42 -5.21
CA GLN A 84 8.05 -4.24 -5.63
C GLN A 84 8.19 -3.23 -6.79
N SER A 85 7.23 -3.19 -7.71
CA SER A 85 7.22 -2.21 -8.81
C SER A 85 7.02 -0.81 -8.26
N TRP A 86 6.08 -0.64 -7.32
CA TRP A 86 5.82 0.65 -6.70
C TRP A 86 6.94 1.11 -5.77
N GLN A 87 7.65 0.21 -5.10
CA GLN A 87 8.85 0.55 -4.35
C GLN A 87 9.94 1.12 -5.26
N ALA A 88 10.17 0.51 -6.43
CA ALA A 88 11.11 1.02 -7.42
C ALA A 88 10.67 2.39 -7.97
N MET A 89 9.39 2.54 -8.28
CA MET A 89 8.81 3.81 -8.69
C MET A 89 8.96 4.89 -7.60
N GLN A 90 8.72 4.55 -6.33
CA GLN A 90 8.88 5.47 -5.22
C GLN A 90 10.33 5.91 -5.04
N ARG A 91 11.33 5.05 -5.29
CA ARG A 91 12.76 5.46 -5.31
C ARG A 91 13.02 6.49 -6.40
N TYR A 92 12.48 6.27 -7.59
CA TYR A 92 12.53 7.25 -8.68
C TYR A 92 11.88 8.59 -8.30
N LEU A 93 10.65 8.54 -7.79
CA LEU A 93 9.92 9.73 -7.34
C LEU A 93 10.61 10.45 -6.17
N LYS A 94 11.28 9.71 -5.29
CA LYS A 94 12.02 10.28 -4.16
C LYS A 94 13.25 11.03 -4.65
N LYS A 95 13.97 10.47 -5.62
CA LYS A 95 15.19 11.06 -6.17
C LYS A 95 14.91 12.32 -7.00
N HIS A 96 13.81 12.37 -7.76
CA HIS A 96 13.59 13.44 -8.74
C HIS A 96 12.33 14.29 -8.51
N TRP A 97 11.34 13.80 -7.75
CA TRP A 97 9.97 14.35 -7.76
C TRP A 97 9.45 14.71 -6.37
N GLN A 98 10.38 14.97 -5.44
CA GLN A 98 10.11 15.43 -4.07
C GLN A 98 9.14 14.50 -3.32
N TYR A 99 9.15 13.20 -3.63
CA TYR A 99 8.42 12.23 -2.82
C TYR A 99 9.15 12.04 -1.49
N ARG A 100 8.51 12.45 -0.39
CA ARG A 100 9.07 12.38 0.98
C ARG A 100 8.56 11.19 1.78
N GLY A 101 7.68 10.38 1.20
CA GLY A 101 7.11 9.21 1.86
C GLY A 101 8.10 8.03 2.00
N PRO A 102 7.64 6.95 2.66
CA PRO A 102 8.37 5.70 2.77
C PRO A 102 8.47 4.97 1.43
N ILE A 103 9.41 4.03 1.29
CA ILE A 103 9.47 3.14 0.13
C ILE A 103 8.71 1.86 0.49
N ASP A 104 7.38 1.95 0.55
CA ASP A 104 6.48 0.90 1.03
C ASP A 104 5.76 0.14 -0.10
N GLY A 105 5.85 0.61 -1.34
CA GLY A 105 5.15 0.04 -2.50
C GLY A 105 3.66 0.35 -2.54
N ILE A 106 3.17 1.22 -1.64
CA ILE A 106 1.77 1.62 -1.58
C ILE A 106 1.55 2.88 -2.43
N VAL A 107 0.53 2.84 -3.27
CA VAL A 107 0.12 3.99 -4.09
C VAL A 107 -0.74 4.95 -3.27
N GLY A 108 -0.14 5.59 -2.27
CA GLY A 108 -0.77 6.59 -1.43
C GLY A 108 -0.70 8.02 -2.00
N SER A 109 -1.30 8.97 -1.26
CA SER A 109 -1.35 10.40 -1.61
C SER A 109 0.02 10.98 -2.00
N GLY A 110 1.07 10.67 -1.23
CA GLY A 110 2.43 11.13 -1.55
C GLY A 110 2.96 10.57 -2.87
N THR A 111 2.73 9.28 -3.15
CA THR A 111 3.15 8.60 -4.38
C THR A 111 2.44 9.23 -5.58
N VAL A 112 1.12 9.43 -5.50
CA VAL A 112 0.32 10.05 -6.57
C VAL A 112 0.77 11.49 -6.84
N LYS A 113 0.99 12.30 -5.80
CA LYS A 113 1.46 13.68 -5.97
C LYS A 113 2.86 13.76 -6.59
N GLY A 114 3.76 12.86 -6.19
CA GLY A 114 5.08 12.72 -6.82
C GLY A 114 4.95 12.37 -8.30
N LEU A 115 4.10 11.41 -8.62
CA LEU A 115 3.82 10.99 -9.98
C LEU A 115 3.22 12.14 -10.81
N GLN A 116 2.23 12.87 -10.30
CA GLN A 116 1.65 14.01 -11.01
C GLN A 116 2.66 15.12 -11.28
N ARG A 117 3.58 15.41 -10.36
CA ARG A 117 4.67 16.37 -10.62
C ARG A 117 5.53 15.94 -11.80
N MET A 118 5.96 14.68 -11.82
CA MET A 118 6.70 14.11 -12.96
C MET A 118 5.90 14.21 -14.26
N LEU A 119 4.63 13.79 -14.22
CA LEU A 119 3.76 13.78 -15.39
C LEU A 119 3.47 15.18 -15.91
N LYS A 120 3.41 16.17 -15.01
CA LYS A 120 3.19 17.57 -15.37
C LYS A 120 4.40 18.16 -16.06
N GLN A 121 5.60 17.81 -15.62
CA GLN A 121 6.84 18.32 -16.20
C GLN A 121 7.16 17.70 -17.57
N HIS A 122 6.92 16.40 -17.76
CA HIS A 122 7.42 15.68 -18.95
C HIS A 122 6.35 15.03 -19.83
N TYR A 123 5.15 14.75 -19.32
CA TYR A 123 4.18 13.90 -20.02
C TYR A 123 2.83 14.59 -20.22
N GLY A 124 2.81 15.93 -20.20
CA GLY A 124 1.64 16.75 -20.56
C GLY A 124 0.45 16.58 -19.62
N TYR A 125 0.67 16.24 -18.35
CA TYR A 125 -0.41 16.29 -17.35
C TYR A 125 -0.74 17.75 -17.01
N ARG A 126 -1.99 18.16 -17.24
CA ARG A 126 -2.45 19.55 -17.07
C ARG A 126 -3.30 19.74 -15.80
N GLY A 127 -3.58 18.66 -15.07
CA GLY A 127 -4.38 18.69 -13.86
C GLY A 127 -3.67 19.29 -12.64
N ALA A 128 -4.40 19.32 -11.53
CA ALA A 128 -3.90 19.73 -10.23
C ALA A 128 -3.01 18.65 -9.60
N ILE A 129 -2.16 19.03 -8.65
CA ILE A 129 -1.48 18.06 -7.78
C ILE A 129 -2.37 17.83 -6.55
N ASP A 130 -3.58 17.33 -6.81
CA ASP A 130 -4.46 16.70 -5.82
C ASP A 130 -3.98 15.27 -5.63
N ASP A 131 -4.38 14.45 -4.70
CA ASP A 131 -3.87 13.06 -4.58
C ASP A 131 -4.63 12.06 -5.44
N ILE A 132 -5.29 12.53 -6.50
CA ILE A 132 -6.28 11.75 -7.25
C ILE A 132 -5.68 11.32 -8.58
N ALA A 133 -5.45 10.01 -8.71
CA ALA A 133 -5.05 9.40 -9.97
C ALA A 133 -6.25 9.28 -10.93
N GLY A 134 -6.84 10.41 -11.30
CA GLY A 134 -7.98 10.52 -12.21
C GLY A 134 -7.60 10.24 -13.68
N PRO A 135 -8.56 10.36 -14.61
CA PRO A 135 -8.35 10.04 -16.03
C PRO A 135 -7.15 10.76 -16.67
N GLN A 136 -6.93 12.04 -16.34
CA GLN A 136 -5.79 12.80 -16.87
C GLN A 136 -4.45 12.27 -16.35
N THR A 137 -4.36 11.92 -15.06
CA THR A 137 -3.15 11.34 -14.47
C THR A 137 -2.84 9.99 -15.13
N LYS A 138 -3.86 9.13 -15.27
CA LYS A 138 -3.74 7.82 -15.93
C LYS A 138 -3.33 7.96 -17.41
N ALA A 139 -3.91 8.92 -18.14
CA ALA A 139 -3.56 9.16 -19.54
C ALA A 139 -2.12 9.64 -19.71
N ALA A 140 -1.65 10.53 -18.85
CA ALA A 140 -0.25 10.96 -18.84
C ALA A 140 0.68 9.79 -18.46
N PHE A 141 0.28 8.98 -17.48
CA PHE A 141 1.06 7.81 -17.07
C PHE A 141 1.20 6.77 -18.18
N LYS A 142 0.16 6.59 -19.01
CA LYS A 142 0.25 5.79 -20.25
C LYS A 142 1.29 6.32 -21.22
N ARG A 143 1.37 7.65 -21.40
CA ARG A 143 2.39 8.27 -22.28
C ARG A 143 3.79 7.98 -21.77
N PHE A 144 4.02 8.14 -20.46
CA PHE A 144 5.29 7.77 -19.84
C PHE A 144 5.66 6.30 -20.10
N ALA A 145 4.73 5.38 -19.86
CA ALA A 145 4.98 3.95 -20.09
C ALA A 145 5.22 3.59 -21.57
N ASN A 146 4.58 4.30 -22.50
CA ASN A 146 4.79 4.11 -23.94
C ASN A 146 6.16 4.63 -24.41
N ASP A 147 6.62 5.74 -23.84
CA ASP A 147 7.91 6.37 -24.16
C ASP A 147 9.12 5.49 -23.79
N HIS A 148 8.89 4.50 -22.93
CA HIS A 148 9.90 3.57 -22.45
C HIS A 148 9.67 2.12 -22.90
N GLY A 149 8.89 1.94 -23.97
CA GLY A 149 8.56 0.65 -24.57
C GLY A 149 9.69 -0.02 -25.31
#